data_AF-A0A5B6YF87-F1
#
_entry.id   AF-A0A5B6YF87-F1
#
_cell.length_a   1.000
_cell.length_b   1.000
_cell.length_c   1.000
_cell.angle_alpha   90.00
_cell.angle_beta   90.00
_cell.angle_gamma   90.00
#
_symmetry.space_group_name_H-M   'P 1'
#
loop_
_entity.id
_entity.type
_entity.pdbx_description
1 polymer ?
#
loop_
_entity_poly.entity_id
_entity_poly.type
_entity_poly.pdbx_seq_one_letter_code
_entity_poly.pdbx_strand_id
1 'polypeptide(L)'
;YLPTGPELAQSAQLYDITGDKMKLILDFPTIGEPHYAQAVSADLIKNNSLKFFKIEENQHPYAAKGEGATKVVREGNKVHVYMACIRSHFAPDNIEGIRVGDEVYFHVTN
;
A
#
# COMPACT_ATOMS: atom_id res chain seq x y z
N TYR A 1 10.46 5.83 -27.08
CA TYR A 1 9.11 6.03 -26.51
C TYR A 1 8.47 7.26 -27.10
N LEU A 2 7.15 7.44 -26.93
CA LEU A 2 6.50 8.71 -27.24
C LEU A 2 7.12 9.80 -26.34
N PRO A 3 7.29 11.04 -26.86
CA PRO A 3 7.82 12.15 -26.08
C PRO A 3 6.84 12.52 -24.94
N THR A 4 7.35 12.62 -23.72
CA THR A 4 6.56 12.90 -22.49
C THR A 4 6.82 14.29 -21.90
N GLY A 5 7.52 15.15 -22.63
CA GLY A 5 7.98 16.45 -22.15
C GLY A 5 9.50 16.49 -21.96
N PRO A 6 10.02 17.48 -21.20
CA PRO A 6 11.46 17.65 -21.01
C PRO A 6 12.14 16.51 -20.24
N GLU A 7 11.41 15.84 -19.35
CA GLU A 7 11.89 14.67 -18.63
C GLU A 7 11.45 13.40 -19.37
N LEU A 8 12.44 12.63 -19.83
CA LEU A 8 12.25 11.39 -20.56
C LEU A 8 12.52 10.19 -19.65
N ALA A 9 11.78 9.11 -19.88
CA ALA A 9 12.04 7.83 -19.24
C ALA A 9 13.38 7.23 -19.70
N GLN A 10 14.06 6.53 -18.80
CA GLN A 10 15.26 5.76 -19.10
C GLN A 10 14.88 4.39 -19.66
N SER A 11 15.60 3.93 -20.69
CA SER A 11 15.34 2.63 -21.32
C SER A 11 15.97 1.50 -20.52
N ALA A 12 15.15 0.58 -20.00
CA ALA A 12 15.59 -0.71 -19.47
C ALA A 12 15.33 -1.79 -20.52
N GLN A 13 16.40 -2.36 -21.05
CA GLN A 13 16.35 -3.30 -22.15
C GLN A 13 16.58 -4.73 -21.67
N LEU A 14 15.68 -5.64 -22.05
CA LEU A 14 15.84 -7.06 -21.81
C LEU A 14 16.41 -7.73 -23.06
N TYR A 15 17.53 -8.41 -22.87
CA TYR A 15 18.19 -9.19 -23.91
C TYR A 15 18.04 -10.68 -23.60
N ASP A 16 17.58 -11.46 -24.58
CA ASP A 16 17.69 -12.92 -24.57
C ASP A 16 19.12 -13.31 -24.96
N ILE A 17 19.76 -14.05 -24.06
CA ILE A 17 21.14 -14.53 -24.19
C ILE A 17 21.23 -16.07 -24.24
N THR A 18 20.11 -16.76 -24.46
CA THR A 18 20.04 -18.24 -24.44
C THR A 18 20.58 -18.92 -25.69
N GLY A 19 20.68 -18.21 -26.81
CA GLY A 19 21.22 -18.72 -28.08
C GLY A 19 22.58 -18.14 -28.45
N ASP A 20 23.05 -18.44 -29.66
CA ASP A 20 24.39 -18.04 -30.15
C ASP A 20 24.58 -16.52 -30.31
N LYS A 21 23.49 -15.76 -30.38
CA LYS A 21 23.51 -14.29 -30.49
C LYS A 21 22.48 -13.68 -29.56
N MET A 22 22.90 -12.61 -28.87
CA MET A 22 22.00 -11.81 -28.05
C MET A 22 20.88 -11.21 -28.91
N LYS A 23 19.66 -11.21 -28.38
CA LYS A 23 18.49 -10.60 -29.03
C LYS A 23 17.83 -9.62 -28.08
N LEU A 24 17.62 -8.38 -28.52
CA LEU A 24 16.75 -7.46 -27.79
C LEU A 24 15.31 -7.97 -27.91
N ILE A 25 14.68 -8.28 -26.77
CA ILE A 25 13.32 -8.84 -26.72
C ILE A 25 12.30 -7.90 -26.07
N LEU A 26 12.77 -6.93 -25.28
CA LEU A 26 11.91 -5.91 -24.67
C LEU A 26 12.70 -4.62 -24.45
N ASP A 27 12.07 -3.50 -24.73
CA ASP A 27 12.50 -2.17 -24.32
C ASP A 27 11.40 -1.59 -23.43
N PHE A 28 11.71 -1.34 -22.15
CA PHE A 28 10.76 -0.90 -21.13
C PHE A 28 11.14 0.46 -20.52
N PRO A 29 10.22 1.44 -20.44
CA PRO A 29 10.51 2.76 -19.90
C PRO A 29 10.55 2.73 -18.37
N THR A 30 11.60 3.30 -17.78
CA THR A 30 11.81 3.42 -16.34
C THR A 30 11.89 4.89 -15.91
N ILE A 31 11.52 5.17 -14.66
CA ILE A 31 11.53 6.50 -14.06
C ILE A 31 12.64 6.56 -12.99
N GLY A 32 13.29 7.71 -12.85
CA GLY A 32 14.22 7.98 -11.74
C GLY A 32 15.62 7.38 -11.88
N GLU A 33 16.06 7.09 -13.12
CA GLU A 33 17.42 6.61 -13.45
C GLU A 33 17.92 5.44 -12.55
N PRO A 34 17.29 4.25 -12.64
CA PRO A 34 17.76 3.11 -11.86
C PRO A 34 19.20 2.71 -12.23
N HIS A 35 20.10 2.72 -11.25
CA HIS A 35 21.53 2.45 -11.48
C HIS A 35 21.90 0.95 -11.48
N TYR A 36 21.21 0.14 -10.67
CA TYR A 36 21.48 -1.29 -10.52
C TYR A 36 20.19 -2.08 -10.35
N ALA A 37 20.21 -3.33 -10.81
CA ALA A 37 19.13 -4.30 -10.62
C ALA A 37 19.70 -5.69 -10.33
N GLN A 38 18.91 -6.52 -9.65
CA GLN A 38 19.22 -7.92 -9.39
C GLN A 38 17.98 -8.77 -9.66
N ALA A 39 18.17 -9.95 -10.24
CA ALA A 39 17.14 -10.96 -10.42
C ALA A 39 17.43 -12.18 -9.54
N VAL A 40 16.38 -12.82 -9.05
CA VAL A 40 16.46 -14.02 -8.22
C VAL A 40 15.28 -14.95 -8.56
N SER A 41 15.47 -16.26 -8.39
CA SER A 41 14.39 -17.23 -8.60
C SER A 41 13.21 -16.92 -7.67
N ALA A 42 11.99 -16.94 -8.21
CA ALA A 42 10.77 -16.72 -7.46
C ALA A 42 10.59 -17.72 -6.30
N ASP A 43 11.14 -18.93 -6.42
CA ASP A 43 11.06 -19.97 -5.39
C ASP A 43 11.74 -19.58 -4.08
N LEU A 44 12.71 -18.65 -4.13
CA LEU A 44 13.39 -18.13 -2.94
C LEU A 44 12.54 -17.12 -2.16
N ILE A 45 11.51 -16.53 -2.78
CA ILE A 45 10.70 -15.46 -2.19
C ILE A 45 9.26 -15.92 -1.94
N LYS A 46 8.64 -16.63 -2.90
CA LYS A 46 7.18 -16.86 -2.92
C LYS A 46 6.63 -17.53 -1.66
N ASN A 47 7.40 -18.45 -1.05
CA ASN A 47 7.00 -19.18 0.15
C ASN A 47 7.15 -18.34 1.43
N ASN A 48 7.87 -17.22 1.36
CA ASN A 48 8.12 -16.30 2.48
C ASN A 48 7.27 -15.03 2.38
N SER A 49 6.43 -14.91 1.34
CA SER A 49 5.59 -13.73 1.12
C SER A 49 4.37 -13.76 2.04
N LEU A 50 4.26 -12.75 2.90
CA LEU A 50 3.09 -12.55 3.74
C LEU A 50 1.90 -12.07 2.91
N LYS A 51 0.80 -12.82 2.92
CA LYS A 51 -0.41 -12.46 2.14
C LYS A 51 -1.29 -11.44 2.83
N PHE A 52 -1.46 -11.55 4.14
CA PHE A 52 -2.23 -10.66 4.98
C PHE A 52 -1.72 -10.74 6.41
N PHE A 53 -1.94 -9.67 7.19
CA PHE A 53 -1.68 -9.65 8.62
C PHE A 53 -2.87 -10.27 9.36
N LYS A 54 -2.62 -11.13 10.34
CA LYS A 54 -3.71 -11.67 11.16
C LYS A 54 -4.25 -10.57 12.07
N ILE A 55 -5.54 -10.32 12.00
CA ILE A 55 -6.18 -9.25 12.78
C ILE A 55 -6.09 -9.50 14.29
N GLU A 56 -6.04 -10.75 14.70
CA GLU A 56 -5.87 -11.17 16.09
C GLU A 56 -4.52 -10.74 16.66
N GLU A 57 -3.48 -10.71 15.81
CA GLU A 57 -2.11 -10.31 16.16
C GLU A 57 -1.95 -8.79 16.23
N ASN A 58 -2.94 -8.01 15.78
CA ASN A 58 -2.90 -6.55 15.91
C ASN A 58 -3.04 -6.14 17.39
N GLN A 59 -1.95 -5.67 17.99
CA GLN A 59 -1.88 -5.18 19.38
C GLN A 59 -1.94 -3.65 19.46
N HIS A 60 -2.25 -2.95 18.37
CA HIS A 60 -2.35 -1.51 18.39
C HIS A 60 -3.49 -1.07 19.34
N PRO A 61 -3.26 -0.09 20.24
CA PRO A 61 -4.26 0.31 21.25
C PRO A 61 -5.57 0.82 20.63
N TYR A 62 -5.51 1.26 19.37
CA TYR A 62 -6.66 1.78 18.65
C TYR A 62 -7.25 0.82 17.60
N ALA A 63 -6.87 -0.46 17.62
CA ALA A 63 -7.38 -1.44 16.68
C ALA A 63 -8.89 -1.70 16.87
N ALA A 64 -9.63 -1.70 15.76
CA ALA A 64 -11.03 -2.13 15.71
C ALA A 64 -11.10 -3.51 15.04
N LYS A 65 -11.07 -4.58 15.84
CA LYS A 65 -11.06 -5.98 15.35
C LYS A 65 -12.46 -6.44 14.91
N GLY A 66 -13.02 -5.75 13.91
CA GLY A 66 -14.38 -5.93 13.41
C GLY A 66 -15.35 -4.84 13.85
N GLU A 67 -16.54 -4.83 13.23
CA GLU A 67 -17.53 -3.75 13.38
C GLU A 67 -17.96 -3.52 14.84
N GLY A 68 -18.08 -4.59 15.63
CA GLY A 68 -18.47 -4.49 17.06
C GLY A 68 -17.44 -3.78 17.95
N ALA A 69 -16.22 -3.57 17.48
CA ALA A 69 -15.17 -2.83 18.19
C ALA A 69 -15.06 -1.36 17.75
N THR A 70 -15.86 -0.95 16.77
CA THR A 70 -15.86 0.41 16.21
C THR A 70 -16.59 1.38 17.13
N LYS A 71 -16.11 2.63 17.19
CA LYS A 71 -16.64 3.66 18.11
C LYS A 71 -16.08 5.03 17.79
N VAL A 72 -16.79 6.06 18.23
CA VAL A 72 -16.30 7.45 18.27
C VAL A 72 -16.19 7.86 19.73
N VAL A 73 -14.98 8.23 20.17
CA VAL A 73 -14.67 8.60 21.56
C VAL A 73 -14.17 10.03 21.60
N ARG A 74 -14.74 10.86 22.48
CA ARG A 74 -14.30 12.25 22.68
C ARG A 74 -13.50 12.38 23.97
N GLU A 75 -12.34 13.02 23.87
CA GLU A 75 -11.42 13.34 24.95
C GLU A 75 -11.09 14.85 24.88
N GLY A 76 -11.93 15.68 25.49
CA GLY A 76 -11.82 17.14 25.36
C GLY A 76 -12.10 17.61 23.93
N ASN A 77 -11.11 18.29 23.32
CA ASN A 77 -11.15 18.69 21.91
C ASN A 77 -10.62 17.59 20.96
N LYS A 78 -10.15 16.46 21.48
CA LYS A 78 -9.72 15.32 20.66
C LYS A 78 -10.87 14.36 20.43
N VAL A 79 -11.02 13.89 19.21
CA VAL A 79 -12.02 12.89 18.85
C VAL A 79 -11.34 11.71 18.16
N HIS A 80 -11.45 10.54 18.75
CA HIS A 80 -10.88 9.29 18.25
C HIS A 80 -11.98 8.47 17.57
N VAL A 81 -11.84 8.27 16.26
CA VAL A 81 -12.70 7.43 15.45
C VAL A 81 -12.00 6.08 15.27
N TYR A 82 -12.53 5.04 15.90
CA TYR A 82 -12.09 3.66 15.75
C TYR A 82 -12.95 3.03 14.65
N MET A 83 -12.34 2.75 13.51
CA MET A 83 -13.03 2.38 12.28
C MET A 83 -12.54 1.03 11.76
N ALA A 84 -13.48 0.19 11.34
CA ALA A 84 -13.22 -1.02 10.59
C ALA A 84 -13.47 -0.76 9.09
N CYS A 85 -12.56 -1.22 8.23
CA CYS A 85 -12.69 -1.20 6.78
C CYS A 85 -12.93 -2.63 6.32
N ILE A 86 -14.15 -2.94 5.88
CA ILE A 86 -14.52 -4.30 5.48
C ILE A 86 -15.00 -4.24 4.04
N ARG A 87 -14.15 -4.70 3.12
CA ARG A 87 -14.40 -4.72 1.67
C ARG A 87 -14.73 -3.32 1.11
N SER A 88 -16.02 -3.02 0.98
CA SER A 88 -16.54 -1.80 0.33
C SER A 88 -17.23 -0.87 1.34
N HIS A 89 -17.09 -1.17 2.63
CA HIS A 89 -17.80 -0.49 3.69
C HIS A 89 -16.84 -0.10 4.83
N PHE A 90 -17.12 1.04 5.45
CA PHE A 90 -16.48 1.49 6.67
C PHE A 90 -17.50 1.50 7.81
N ALA A 91 -17.12 1.00 8.97
CA ALA A 91 -17.92 1.09 10.18
C ALA A 91 -17.13 1.87 11.26
N PRO A 92 -17.68 2.96 11.84
CA PRO A 92 -18.92 3.63 11.44
C PRO A 92 -18.76 4.35 10.09
N ASP A 93 -19.82 4.43 9.30
CA ASP A 93 -19.91 5.21 8.06
C ASP A 93 -20.46 6.63 8.29
N ASN A 94 -21.21 6.84 9.37
CA ASN A 94 -21.65 8.16 9.83
C ASN A 94 -20.96 8.55 11.16
N ILE A 95 -20.24 9.67 11.15
CA ILE A 95 -19.50 10.19 12.31
C ILE A 95 -20.10 11.54 12.69
N GLU A 96 -20.89 11.53 13.75
CA GLU A 96 -21.60 12.72 14.23
C GLU A 96 -20.92 13.35 15.45
N GLY A 97 -21.24 14.62 15.72
CA GLY A 97 -20.82 15.30 16.94
C GLY A 97 -19.41 15.90 16.94
N ILE A 98 -18.74 15.97 15.79
CA ILE A 98 -17.51 16.76 15.59
C ILE A 98 -17.84 18.25 15.56
N ARG A 99 -16.95 19.09 16.10
CA ARG A 99 -17.11 20.53 16.24
C ARG A 99 -15.90 21.26 15.63
N VAL A 100 -16.11 22.51 15.21
CA VAL A 100 -15.02 23.38 14.76
C VAL A 100 -14.00 23.52 15.89
N GLY A 101 -12.73 23.27 15.58
CA GLY A 101 -11.62 23.29 16.55
C GLY A 101 -11.28 21.92 17.17
N ASP A 102 -12.01 20.85 16.84
CA ASP A 102 -11.62 19.49 17.25
C ASP A 102 -10.38 18.99 16.48
N GLU A 103 -9.53 18.24 17.18
CA GLU A 103 -8.50 17.38 16.59
C GLU A 103 -9.08 15.97 16.40
N VAL A 104 -9.25 15.54 15.15
CA VAL A 104 -9.90 14.26 14.84
C VAL A 104 -8.86 13.23 14.39
N TYR A 105 -8.78 12.12 15.11
CA TYR A 105 -7.91 10.99 14.82
C TYR A 105 -8.72 9.83 14.26
N PHE A 106 -8.32 9.34 13.08
CA PHE A 106 -8.89 8.15 12.47
C PHE A 106 -7.96 6.96 12.67
N HIS A 107 -8.47 5.93 13.34
CA HIS A 107 -7.79 4.67 13.58
C HIS A 107 -8.49 3.59 12.75
N VAL A 108 -7.95 3.32 11.57
CA VAL A 108 -8.59 2.41 10.59
C VAL A 108 -7.93 1.03 10.65
N THR A 109 -8.73 0.00 10.84
CA THR A 109 -8.32 -1.41 10.77
C THR A 109 -9.00 -2.07 9.57
N ASN A 110 -8.24 -2.66 8.65
CA ASN A 110 -8.74 -3.44 7.50
C ASN A 110 -8.55 -4.93 7.80
#